data_AF-A0A383BCL7-F1
#
_entry.id   AF-A0A383BCL7-F1
#
_cell.length_a   1.000
_cell.length_b   1.000
_cell.length_c   1.000
_cell.angle_alpha   90.00
_cell.angle_beta   90.00
_cell.angle_gamma   90.00
#
_symmetry.space_group_name_H-M   'P 1'
#
loop_
_entity.id
_entity.type
_entity.pdbx_description
1 polymer ?
#
loop_
_entity_poly.entity_id
_entity_poly.type
_entity_poly.pdbx_seq_one_letter_code
_entity_poly.pdbx_strand_id
1 'polypeptide(L)' 'AVAGLAGFLIASHDSSLKEALKLDENSRILVFGTEGDTDEKMYEKMVGRSATEVLKGS' A
#
# COMPACT_ATOMS: atom_id res chain seq x y z
N ALA A 1 3.81 6.05 0.48
CA ALA A 1 3.37 4.75 1.09
C ALA A 1 3.26 3.58 0.10
N VAL A 2 3.44 3.81 -1.21
CA VAL A 2 3.10 2.83 -2.26
C VAL A 2 3.93 1.53 -2.19
N ALA A 3 5.24 1.63 -1.95
CA ALA A 3 6.13 0.46 -1.93
C ALA A 3 5.77 -0.58 -0.85
N GLY A 4 5.42 -0.13 0.36
CA GLY A 4 5.09 -1.04 1.45
C GLY A 4 3.75 -1.78 1.23
N LEU A 5 2.75 -1.11 0.67
CA LEU A 5 1.48 -1.75 0.31
C LEU A 5 1.65 -2.71 -0.88
N ALA A 6 2.40 -2.31 -1.91
CA ALA A 6 2.71 -3.18 -3.05
C ALA A 6 3.46 -4.44 -2.62
N GLY A 7 4.46 -4.29 -1.74
CA GLY A 7 5.19 -5.42 -1.16
C GLY A 7 4.27 -6.37 -0.38
N PHE A 8 3.34 -5.84 0.41
CA PHE A 8 2.33 -6.67 1.10
C PHE A 8 1.42 -7.41 0.11
N LEU A 9 0.93 -6.74 -0.94
CA LEU A 9 0.05 -7.38 -1.93
C LEU A 9 0.75 -8.55 -2.64
N ILE A 10 2.02 -8.36 -3.02
CA ILE A 10 2.85 -9.42 -3.62
C ILE A 10 3.04 -10.57 -2.63
N ALA A 11 3.46 -10.27 -1.40
CA ALA A 11 3.67 -11.28 -0.36
C ALA A 11 2.40 -12.05 0.02
N SER A 12 1.23 -11.41 -0.06
CA SER A 12 -0.06 -12.04 0.24
C SER A 12 -0.49 -13.07 -0.84
N HIS A 13 0.00 -12.92 -2.07
CA HIS A 13 -0.30 -13.81 -3.19
C HIS A 13 0.75 -14.91 -3.41
N ASP A 14 1.90 -14.82 -2.74
CA ASP A 14 2.95 -15.83 -2.77
C ASP A 14 2.93 -16.64 -1.47
N SER A 15 2.59 -17.93 -1.57
CA SER A 15 2.46 -18.83 -0.43
C SER A 15 3.72 -18.90 0.44
N SER A 16 4.90 -18.85 -0.19
CA SER A 16 6.19 -18.95 0.51
C SER A 16 6.50 -17.69 1.30
N LEU A 17 6.24 -16.52 0.71
CA LEU A 17 6.41 -15.23 1.39
C LEU A 17 5.36 -15.04 2.49
N LYS A 18 4.13 -15.48 2.24
CA LYS A 18 3.03 -15.44 3.21
C LYS A 18 3.38 -16.25 4.47
N GLU A 19 3.92 -17.45 4.31
CA GLU A 19 4.40 -18.28 5.42
C GLU A 19 5.63 -17.66 6.11
N ALA A 20 6.62 -17.20 5.34
CA ALA A 20 7.83 -16.59 5.88
C ALA A 20 7.54 -15.33 6.72
N LEU A 21 6.56 -14.53 6.30
CA LEU A 21 6.11 -13.31 6.99
C LEU A 21 4.97 -13.56 7.99
N LYS A 22 4.51 -14.81 8.13
CA LYS A 22 3.41 -15.23 9.01
C LYS A 22 2.14 -14.40 8.82
N LEU A 23 1.81 -14.11 7.56
CA LEU A 23 0.62 -13.36 7.20
C LEU A 23 -0.61 -14.27 7.21
N ASP A 24 -1.57 -13.93 8.04
CA ASP A 24 -2.84 -14.65 8.20
C ASP A 24 -4.03 -13.67 8.24
N GLU A 25 -5.25 -14.21 8.40
CA GLU A 25 -6.47 -13.41 8.51
C GLU A 25 -6.55 -12.51 9.76
N ASN A 26 -5.68 -12.75 10.75
CA ASN A 26 -5.63 -11.98 12.00
C ASN A 26 -4.58 -10.85 11.95
N SER A 27 -3.77 -10.82 10.89
CA SER A 27 -2.66 -9.89 10.72
C SER A 27 -3.15 -8.46 10.48
N ARG A 28 -2.66 -7.51 11.29
CA ARG A 28 -2.90 -6.07 11.12
C ARG A 28 -1.63 -5.41 10.59
N ILE A 29 -1.67 -4.95 9.33
CA ILE A 29 -0.50 -4.40 8.65
C ILE A 29 -0.49 -2.88 8.75
N LEU A 30 0.56 -2.34 9.37
CA LEU A 30 0.84 -0.91 9.39
C LEU A 30 1.92 -0.60 8.33
N VAL A 31 1.61 0.31 7.42
CA VAL A 31 2.53 0.74 6.35
C VAL A 31 2.91 2.20 6.56
N PHE A 32 4.21 2.47 6.67
CA PHE A 32 4.74 3.84 6.72
C PHE A 32 5.05 4.33 5.30
N GLY A 33 4.38 5.39 4.88
CA GLY A 33 4.78 6.15 3.71
C GLY A 33 5.79 7.22 4.08
N THR A 34 7.08 6.92 3.93
CA THR A 34 8.16 7.87 4.24
C THR A 34 8.33 8.95 3.17
N GLU A 35 7.80 8.73 1.97
CA GLU A 35 7.66 9.75 0.92
C GLU A 35 6.17 9.94 0.58
N GLY A 36 5.77 11.22 0.58
CA GLY A 36 4.47 11.72 0.15
C GLY A 36 4.51 12.30 -1.28
N ASP A 37 3.49 13.07 -1.60
CA ASP A 37 3.13 13.61 -2.92
C ASP A 37 4.11 14.69 -3.43
N THR A 38 5.37 14.34 -3.67
CA THR A 38 6.30 15.30 -4.30
C THR A 38 5.89 15.62 -5.75
N ASP A 39 5.01 14.80 -6.35
CA ASP A 39 4.45 15.01 -7.68
C ASP A 39 2.98 14.54 -7.76
N GLU A 40 2.06 15.43 -7.37
CA GLU A 40 0.60 15.21 -7.35
C GLU A 40 0.05 14.64 -8.68
N LYS A 41 0.67 15.01 -9.82
CA LYS A 41 0.26 14.52 -11.15
C LYS A 41 0.52 13.03 -11.33
N MET A 42 1.56 12.51 -10.68
CA MET A 42 1.96 11.12 -10.78
C MET A 42 1.05 10.23 -9.92
N TYR A 43 0.64 10.73 -8.75
CA TYR A 43 -0.33 10.07 -7.89
C TYR A 43 -1.71 9.95 -8.55
N GLU A 44 -2.23 11.03 -9.14
CA GLU A 44 -3.51 10.99 -9.85
C GLU A 44 -3.48 10.01 -11.03
N LYS A 45 -2.36 9.91 -11.74
CA LYS A 45 -2.19 8.98 -12.86
C LYS A 45 -2.11 7.51 -12.43
N MET A 46 -1.56 7.22 -11.25
CA MET A 46 -1.45 5.86 -10.71
C MET A 46 -2.71 5.39 -9.97
N VAL A 47 -3.38 6.30 -9.25
CA VAL A 47 -4.53 5.99 -8.38
C VAL A 47 -5.87 6.32 -9.07
N GLY A 48 -5.85 7.16 -10.11
CA GLY A 48 -7.04 7.63 -10.82
C GLY A 48 -7.86 8.67 -10.06
N ARG A 49 -7.41 9.08 -8.86
CA ARG A 49 -8.03 10.06 -7.97
C ARG A 49 -6.96 10.88 -7.27
N SER A 50 -7.28 12.12 -6.93
CA SER A 50 -6.37 13.00 -6.19
C SER A 50 -6.14 12.49 -4.76
N ALA A 51 -4.95 12.72 -4.18
CA ALA A 51 -4.65 12.32 -2.80
C ALA A 51 -5.65 12.91 -1.79
N THR A 52 -6.15 14.11 -2.06
CA THR A 52 -7.17 14.80 -1.27
C THR A 52 -8.52 14.07 -1.24
N GLU A 53 -8.90 13.40 -2.33
CA GLU A 53 -10.13 12.60 -2.38
C GLU A 53 -10.01 11.28 -1.61
N VAL A 54 -8.84 10.64 -1.65
CA VAL A 54 -8.57 9.40 -0.91
C VAL A 54 -8.57 9.68 0.60
N LEU A 55 -7.96 10.79 1.02
CA LEU A 55 -7.90 11.20 2.42
C LEU A 55 -9.26 11.61 3.00
N LYS A 56 -10.21 12.10 2.19
CA LYS A 56 -11.57 12.43 2.64
C LYS A 56 -12.52 11.23 2.72
N GLY A 57 -12.14 10.08 2.15
CA GLY A 57 -12.96 8.87 2.10
C GLY A 57 -12.68 7.84 3.18
N SER A 58 -11.85 8.17 4.19
CA SER A 58 -11.48 7.27 5.30
C SER A 58 -12.26 7.59 6.58
#